data_AF-A0A8S0ZAK7-F1
#
_entry.id   AF-A0A8S0ZAK7-F1
#
_cell.length_a   1.000
_cell.length_b   1.000
_cell.length_c   1.000
_cell.angle_alpha   90.00
_cell.angle_beta   90.00
_cell.angle_gamma   90.00
#
_symmetry.space_group_name_H-M   'P 1'
#
loop_
_entity.id
_entity.type
_entity.pdbx_description
1 polymer ?
#
loop_
_entity_poly.entity_id
_entity_poly.type
_entity_poly.pdbx_seq_one_letter_code
_entity_poly.pdbx_strand_id
1 'polypeptide(L)'
;MAFSGKKFRRVGSENIDALLNAADVGESAKHMLRSKTPTFKFTKVDDNTFNFCLENEGKVMSHDFKLGEATETKRRDGSVVSVTYTLESDNVLTQTIKPANGAQSHFKREFGEKEAKLTITIEGIDVVAVVYYELVE
;
A
#
# COMPACT_ATOMS: atom_id res chain seq x y z
N MET A 1 -17.53 -1.68 5.17
CA MET A 1 -16.11 -1.38 5.40
C MET A 1 -15.94 0.09 5.70
N ALA A 2 -15.27 0.42 6.82
CA ALA A 2 -15.21 1.79 7.34
C ALA A 2 -14.35 2.76 6.52
N PHE A 3 -13.58 2.25 5.55
CA PHE A 3 -12.64 3.02 4.74
C PHE A 3 -13.07 3.25 3.28
N SER A 4 -14.13 2.57 2.81
CA SER A 4 -14.58 2.72 1.43
C SER A 4 -15.12 4.14 1.18
N GLY A 5 -14.70 4.77 0.10
CA GLY A 5 -15.09 6.13 -0.29
C GLY A 5 -14.28 7.23 0.38
N LYS A 6 -13.52 6.92 1.44
CA LYS A 6 -12.70 7.88 2.19
C LYS A 6 -11.35 8.11 1.53
N LYS A 7 -10.88 9.36 1.51
CA LYS A 7 -9.56 9.77 1.03
C LYS A 7 -8.67 10.08 2.23
N PHE A 8 -7.49 9.46 2.27
CA PHE A 8 -6.52 9.63 3.33
C PHE A 8 -5.25 10.29 2.78
N ARG A 9 -4.71 11.29 3.48
CA ARG A 9 -3.47 12.00 3.12
C ARG A 9 -2.37 11.65 4.11
N ARG A 10 -1.16 11.38 3.61
CA ARG A 10 0.00 11.15 4.48
C ARG A 10 0.32 12.42 5.27
N VAL A 11 0.52 12.25 6.57
CA VAL A 11 0.93 13.31 7.50
C VAL A 11 2.30 13.06 8.11
N GLY A 12 2.77 11.81 8.12
CA GLY A 12 4.06 11.47 8.70
C GLY A 12 4.50 10.04 8.40
N SER A 13 5.73 9.72 8.80
CA SER A 13 6.26 8.36 8.70
C SER A 13 7.49 8.16 9.58
N GLU A 14 7.75 6.92 9.95
CA GLU A 14 8.88 6.46 10.75
C GLU A 14 9.62 5.35 10.01
N ASN A 15 10.95 5.34 10.12
CA ASN A 15 11.85 4.30 9.59
C ASN A 15 11.76 3.98 8.09
N ILE A 16 11.08 4.80 7.30
CA ILE A 16 10.98 4.60 5.85
C ILE A 16 12.36 4.57 5.21
N ASP A 17 13.24 5.52 5.50
CA ASP A 17 14.58 5.54 4.92
C ASP A 17 15.43 4.34 5.36
N ALA A 18 15.32 3.91 6.61
CA ALA A 18 16.00 2.71 7.11
C ALA A 18 15.54 1.46 6.36
N LEU A 19 14.22 1.30 6.16
CA LEU A 19 13.64 0.19 5.41
C LEU A 19 14.07 0.23 3.94
N LEU A 20 13.99 1.40 3.28
CA LEU A 20 14.36 1.55 1.87
C LEU A 20 15.85 1.35 1.60
N ASN A 21 16.71 1.63 2.58
CA ASN A 21 18.15 1.38 2.48
C ASN A 21 18.49 -0.09 2.71
N ALA A 22 17.75 -0.77 3.58
CA ALA A 22 17.90 -2.21 3.82
C ALA A 22 17.29 -3.07 2.70
N ALA A 23 16.25 -2.56 2.04
CA ALA A 23 15.53 -3.28 1.00
C ALA A 23 16.03 -2.95 -0.41
N ASP A 24 16.21 -3.98 -1.23
CA ASP A 24 16.46 -3.81 -2.67
C ASP A 24 15.16 -3.50 -3.42
N VAL A 25 14.60 -2.32 -3.14
CA VAL A 25 13.37 -1.83 -3.76
C VAL A 25 13.70 -0.90 -4.92
N GLY A 26 12.97 -1.05 -6.04
CA GLY A 26 13.17 -0.21 -7.22
C GLY A 26 12.91 1.28 -6.96
N GLU A 27 13.57 2.15 -7.73
CA GLU A 27 13.54 3.61 -7.56
C GLU A 27 12.13 4.21 -7.55
N SER A 28 11.19 3.68 -8.34
CA SER A 28 9.80 4.16 -8.34
C SER A 28 9.09 3.91 -7.01
N ALA A 29 9.36 2.78 -6.35
CA ALA A 29 8.80 2.47 -5.03
C ALA A 29 9.45 3.36 -3.96
N LYS A 30 10.77 3.59 -4.03
CA LYS A 30 11.47 4.52 -3.13
C LYS A 30 10.90 5.93 -3.23
N HIS A 31 10.69 6.44 -4.45
CA HIS A 31 10.09 7.76 -4.68
C HIS A 31 8.70 7.87 -4.05
N MET A 32 7.85 6.87 -4.26
CA MET A 32 6.49 6.86 -3.70
C MET A 32 6.51 6.84 -2.16
N LEU A 33 7.38 6.00 -1.56
CA LEU A 33 7.50 5.88 -0.11
C LEU A 33 8.19 7.08 0.55
N ARG A 34 8.98 7.87 -0.20
CA ARG A 34 9.56 9.14 0.27
C ARG A 34 8.67 10.36 0.03
N SER A 35 7.63 10.24 -0.80
CA SER A 35 6.76 11.37 -1.08
C SER A 35 6.05 11.86 0.17
N LYS A 36 6.05 13.18 0.38
CA LYS A 36 5.57 13.81 1.62
C LYS A 36 4.05 13.75 1.78
N THR A 37 3.29 13.89 0.70
CA THR A 37 1.82 14.03 0.76
C THR A 37 1.05 13.20 -0.26
N PRO A 38 1.38 11.90 -0.48
CA PRO A 38 0.50 11.04 -1.27
C PRO A 38 -0.87 10.95 -0.58
N THR A 39 -1.92 10.92 -1.40
CA THR A 39 -3.28 10.64 -0.95
C THR A 39 -3.75 9.33 -1.56
N PHE A 40 -4.47 8.52 -0.79
CA PHE A 40 -5.04 7.28 -1.31
C PHE A 40 -6.52 7.17 -0.96
N LYS A 41 -7.25 6.42 -1.78
CA LYS A 41 -8.67 6.14 -1.62
C LYS A 41 -8.95 4.71 -2.06
N PHE A 42 -9.81 4.03 -1.32
CA PHE A 42 -10.37 2.75 -1.73
C PHE A 42 -11.86 2.94 -2.02
N THR A 43 -12.33 2.45 -3.15
CA THR A 43 -13.74 2.54 -3.54
C THR A 43 -14.27 1.14 -3.76
N LYS A 44 -15.29 0.72 -3.00
CA LYS A 44 -16.01 -0.54 -3.25
C LYS A 44 -16.69 -0.46 -4.61
N VAL A 45 -16.36 -1.38 -5.51
CA VAL A 45 -16.99 -1.50 -6.84
C VAL A 45 -18.12 -2.52 -6.79
N ASP A 46 -17.87 -3.67 -6.19
CA ASP A 46 -18.84 -4.74 -5.91
C ASP A 46 -18.48 -5.43 -4.58
N ASP A 47 -19.11 -6.56 -4.25
CA ASP A 47 -18.91 -7.21 -2.94
C ASP A 47 -17.47 -7.58 -2.62
N ASN A 48 -16.68 -7.99 -3.62
CA ASN A 48 -15.30 -8.40 -3.43
C ASN A 48 -14.28 -7.55 -4.22
N THR A 49 -14.73 -6.72 -5.17
CA THR A 49 -13.86 -5.87 -5.98
C THR A 49 -13.79 -4.46 -5.42
N PHE A 50 -12.57 -3.94 -5.33
CA PHE A 50 -12.27 -2.59 -4.88
C PHE A 50 -11.35 -1.90 -5.89
N ASN A 51 -11.59 -0.62 -6.11
CA ASN A 51 -10.66 0.26 -6.79
C ASN A 51 -9.71 0.86 -5.76
N PHE A 52 -8.41 0.67 -5.94
CA PHE A 52 -7.38 1.44 -5.25
C PHE A 52 -6.99 2.63 -6.11
N CYS A 53 -7.02 3.83 -5.54
CA CYS A 53 -6.54 5.04 -6.17
C CYS A 53 -5.47 5.69 -5.28
N LEU A 54 -4.33 6.02 -5.87
CA LEU A 54 -3.20 6.69 -5.24
C LEU A 54 -2.82 7.91 -6.07
N GLU A 55 -2.90 9.09 -5.47
CA GLU A 55 -2.57 10.35 -6.09
C GLU A 55 -1.34 10.94 -5.40
N ASN A 56 -0.30 11.22 -6.19
CA ASN A 56 0.94 11.80 -5.71
C ASN A 56 1.53 12.77 -6.74
N GLU A 57 1.80 14.02 -6.34
CA GLU A 57 2.44 15.05 -7.18
C GLU A 57 1.78 15.20 -8.58
N GLY A 58 0.44 15.14 -8.64
CA GLY A 58 -0.32 15.22 -9.90
C GLY A 58 -0.35 13.95 -10.74
N LYS A 59 0.33 12.87 -10.31
CA LYS A 59 0.20 11.53 -10.92
C LYS A 59 -0.84 10.73 -10.16
N VAL A 60 -1.82 10.22 -10.89
CA VAL A 60 -2.83 9.30 -10.36
C VAL A 60 -2.52 7.89 -10.85
N MET A 61 -2.42 6.96 -9.90
CA MET A 61 -2.34 5.53 -10.16
C MET A 61 -3.61 4.90 -9.62
N SER A 62 -4.35 4.20 -10.47
CA SER A 62 -5.53 3.46 -10.02
C SER A 62 -5.56 2.07 -10.64
N HIS A 63 -6.03 1.10 -9.88
CA HIS A 63 -6.26 -0.26 -10.36
C HIS A 63 -7.37 -0.92 -9.54
N ASP A 64 -8.10 -1.81 -10.19
CA ASP A 64 -9.09 -2.66 -9.53
C ASP A 64 -8.44 -3.93 -9.04
N PHE A 65 -8.85 -4.40 -7.87
CA PHE A 65 -8.40 -5.65 -7.29
C PHE A 65 -9.56 -6.35 -6.59
N LYS A 66 -9.48 -7.67 -6.52
CA LYS A 66 -10.43 -8.50 -5.76
C LYS A 66 -9.81 -8.95 -4.45
N LEU A 67 -10.59 -8.88 -3.38
CA LEU A 67 -10.16 -9.34 -2.07
C LEU A 67 -9.95 -10.86 -2.07
N GLY A 68 -8.82 -11.29 -1.50
CA GLY A 68 -8.41 -12.70 -1.42
C GLY A 68 -7.82 -13.27 -2.71
N GLU A 69 -7.89 -12.55 -3.84
CA GLU A 69 -7.35 -13.01 -5.11
C GLU A 69 -5.97 -12.41 -5.38
N ALA A 70 -5.00 -13.25 -5.74
CA ALA A 70 -3.69 -12.81 -6.19
C ALA A 70 -3.78 -12.30 -7.62
N THR A 71 -3.35 -11.06 -7.84
CA THR A 71 -3.25 -10.45 -9.17
C THR A 71 -1.79 -10.40 -9.58
N GLU A 72 -1.45 -11.01 -10.70
CA GLU A 72 -0.11 -10.92 -11.28
C GLU A 72 0.03 -9.62 -12.08
N THR A 73 1.00 -8.80 -11.68
CA THR A 73 1.32 -7.55 -12.37
C THR A 73 2.71 -7.67 -12.97
N LYS A 74 2.80 -7.54 -14.30
CA LYS A 74 4.08 -7.41 -14.98
C LYS A 74 4.56 -5.97 -14.87
N ARG A 75 5.68 -5.76 -14.19
CA ARG A 75 6.33 -4.46 -14.09
C ARG A 75 7.01 -4.11 -15.42
N ARG A 76 7.33 -2.81 -15.59
CA ARG A 76 7.97 -2.29 -16.81
C ARG A 76 9.35 -2.88 -17.08
N ASP A 77 10.04 -3.34 -16.03
CA ASP A 77 11.33 -4.04 -16.10
C ASP A 77 11.19 -5.51 -16.53
N GLY A 78 9.97 -5.99 -16.79
CA GLY A 78 9.69 -7.37 -17.18
C GLY A 78 9.52 -8.33 -16.01
N SER A 79 9.77 -7.90 -14.77
CA SER A 79 9.55 -8.72 -13.58
C SER A 79 8.06 -8.90 -13.31
N VAL A 80 7.69 -10.10 -12.84
CA VAL A 80 6.31 -10.41 -12.44
C VAL A 80 6.23 -10.35 -10.92
N VAL A 81 5.21 -9.64 -10.42
CA VAL A 81 4.89 -9.60 -9.00
C VAL A 81 3.45 -9.99 -8.78
N SER A 82 3.20 -10.86 -7.81
CA SER A 82 1.85 -11.20 -7.36
C SER A 82 1.47 -10.26 -6.22
N VAL A 83 0.33 -9.60 -6.36
CA VAL A 83 -0.22 -8.71 -5.33
C VAL A 83 -1.54 -9.29 -4.85
N THR A 84 -1.67 -9.49 -3.54
CA THR A 84 -2.91 -9.97 -2.92
C THR A 84 -3.35 -8.96 -1.88
N TYR A 85 -4.63 -8.60 -1.89
CA TYR A 85 -5.24 -7.78 -0.86
C TYR A 85 -6.18 -8.65 -0.05
N THR A 86 -5.99 -8.68 1.27
CA THR A 86 -6.79 -9.49 2.19
C THR A 86 -7.34 -8.58 3.27
N LEU A 87 -8.65 -8.67 3.48
CA LEU A 87 -9.31 -7.98 4.58
C LEU A 87 -9.25 -8.86 5.82
N GLU A 88 -8.53 -8.42 6.86
CA GLU A 88 -8.46 -9.14 8.13
C GLU A 88 -9.64 -8.79 9.04
N SER A 89 -10.18 -7.58 8.91
CA SER A 89 -11.40 -7.11 9.57
C SER A 89 -11.96 -5.89 8.83
N ASP A 90 -13.15 -5.39 9.20
CA ASP A 90 -13.78 -4.21 8.57
C ASP A 90 -12.91 -2.95 8.46
N ASN A 91 -11.86 -2.88 9.29
CA ASN A 91 -10.94 -1.74 9.43
C ASN A 91 -9.48 -2.10 9.16
N VAL A 92 -9.16 -3.35 8.81
CA VAL A 92 -7.77 -3.79 8.61
C VAL A 92 -7.62 -4.46 7.25
N LEU A 93 -6.83 -3.84 6.38
CA LEU A 93 -6.53 -4.31 5.03
C LEU A 93 -5.03 -4.62 4.91
N THR A 94 -4.70 -5.86 4.62
CA THR A 94 -3.32 -6.30 4.41
C THR A 94 -3.07 -6.53 2.92
N GLN A 95 -2.08 -5.83 2.38
CA GLN A 95 -1.59 -6.02 1.03
C GLN A 95 -0.26 -6.77 1.09
N THR A 96 -0.19 -7.90 0.41
CA THR A 96 1.03 -8.71 0.28
C THR A 96 1.53 -8.61 -1.15
N ILE A 97 2.80 -8.24 -1.32
CA ILE A 97 3.47 -8.17 -2.62
C ILE A 97 4.56 -9.24 -2.63
N LYS A 98 4.42 -10.22 -3.52
CA LYS A 98 5.38 -11.30 -3.73
C LYS A 98 6.06 -11.13 -5.10
N PRO A 99 7.32 -10.67 -5.16
CA PRO A 99 8.07 -10.73 -6.39
C PRO A 99 8.44 -12.17 -6.74
N ALA A 100 8.60 -12.48 -8.04
CA ALA A 100 8.99 -13.82 -8.48
C ALA A 100 10.33 -14.29 -7.88
N ASN A 101 11.30 -13.37 -7.75
CA ASN A 101 12.64 -13.63 -7.20
C ASN A 101 13.02 -12.54 -6.18
N GLY A 102 12.44 -12.54 -4.99
CA GLY A 102 12.80 -11.58 -3.95
C GLY A 102 12.01 -11.73 -2.66
N ALA A 103 12.32 -10.87 -1.70
CA ALA A 103 11.63 -10.84 -0.42
C ALA A 103 10.17 -10.38 -0.56
N GLN A 104 9.27 -11.07 0.13
CA GLN A 104 7.88 -10.68 0.22
C GLN A 104 7.74 -9.44 1.09
N SER A 105 6.91 -8.50 0.65
CA SER A 105 6.60 -7.27 1.38
C SER A 105 5.16 -7.28 1.85
N HIS A 106 4.93 -6.89 3.10
CA HIS A 106 3.60 -6.76 3.69
C HIS A 106 3.31 -5.31 4.02
N PHE A 107 2.11 -4.89 3.64
CA PHE A 107 1.59 -3.55 3.83
C PHE A 107 0.26 -3.68 4.58
N LYS A 108 0.31 -3.56 5.90
CA LYS A 108 -0.88 -3.65 6.77
C LYS A 108 -1.43 -2.25 7.00
N ARG A 109 -2.66 -1.99 6.55
CA ARG A 109 -3.37 -0.73 6.74
C ARG A 109 -4.46 -0.90 7.78
N GLU A 110 -4.41 -0.08 8.81
CA GLU A 110 -5.40 -0.01 9.89
C GLU A 110 -6.13 1.32 9.78
N PHE A 111 -7.45 1.27 9.67
CA PHE A 111 -8.32 2.42 9.44
C PHE A 111 -9.07 2.78 10.73
N GLY A 112 -8.81 3.97 11.25
CA GLY A 112 -9.61 4.58 12.30
C GLY A 112 -10.75 5.43 11.73
N GLU A 113 -11.42 6.20 12.60
CA GLU A 113 -12.50 7.09 12.19
C GLU A 113 -12.00 8.27 11.35
N LYS A 114 -10.87 8.87 11.75
CA LYS A 114 -10.27 10.08 11.14
C LYS A 114 -8.81 9.92 10.73
N GLU A 115 -8.23 8.75 10.95
CA GLU A 115 -6.81 8.49 10.70
C GLU A 115 -6.64 7.08 10.11
N ALA A 116 -5.51 6.86 9.46
CA ALA A 116 -5.10 5.53 9.05
C ALA A 116 -3.60 5.34 9.30
N LYS A 117 -3.22 4.11 9.61
CA LYS A 117 -1.84 3.71 9.86
C LYS A 117 -1.47 2.62 8.87
N LEU A 118 -0.36 2.79 8.16
CA LEU A 118 0.25 1.77 7.32
C LEU A 118 1.51 1.26 8.01
N THR A 119 1.57 -0.04 8.26
CA THR A 119 2.79 -0.72 8.72
C THR A 119 3.37 -1.51 7.56
N ILE A 120 4.66 -1.31 7.29
CA ILE A 120 5.39 -1.94 6.19
C ILE A 120 6.47 -2.85 6.78
N THR A 121 6.45 -4.12 6.40
CA THR A 121 7.48 -5.09 6.74
C THR A 121 7.93 -5.84 5.49
N ILE A 122 9.18 -6.30 5.48
CA ILE A 122 9.76 -7.05 4.37
C ILE A 122 10.44 -8.29 4.97
N GLU A 123 10.15 -9.46 4.41
CA GLU A 123 10.75 -10.71 4.88
C GLU A 123 12.28 -10.67 4.78
N GLY A 124 12.96 -11.08 5.84
CA GLY A 124 14.43 -11.03 5.93
C GLY A 124 15.01 -9.67 6.31
N ILE A 125 14.18 -8.65 6.56
CA ILE A 125 14.60 -7.32 7.03
C ILE A 125 13.98 -7.04 8.39
N ASP A 126 14.80 -6.80 9.41
CA ASP A 126 14.37 -6.50 10.79
C ASP A 126 14.06 -5.01 11.01
N VAL A 127 13.55 -4.34 9.98
CA VAL A 127 13.14 -2.94 10.02
C VAL A 127 11.66 -2.89 9.73
N VAL A 128 10.92 -2.20 10.61
CA VAL A 128 9.50 -1.92 10.44
C VAL A 128 9.34 -0.43 10.17
N ALA A 129 8.74 -0.09 9.03
CA ALA A 129 8.38 1.28 8.73
C ALA A 129 6.89 1.51 8.97
N VAL A 130 6.56 2.71 9.45
CA VAL A 130 5.18 3.11 9.72
C VAL A 130 4.89 4.41 8.99
N VAL A 131 3.71 4.52 8.39
CA VAL A 131 3.24 5.73 7.72
C VAL A 131 1.88 6.11 8.30
N TYR A 132 1.74 7.39 8.66
CA TYR A 132 0.54 7.94 9.28
C TYR A 132 -0.22 8.77 8.26
N TYR A 133 -1.54 8.64 8.27
CA TYR A 133 -2.44 9.36 7.39
C TYR A 133 -3.61 9.97 8.16
N GLU A 134 -4.09 11.11 7.69
CA GLU A 134 -5.31 11.76 8.15
C GLU A 134 -6.41 11.63 7.09
N LEU A 135 -7.66 11.54 7.52
CA LEU A 135 -8.83 11.62 6.66
C LEU A 135 -8.97 13.05 6.12
N VAL A 136 -9.10 13.20 4.80
CA VAL A 136 -9.27 14.50 4.14
C VAL A 136 -10.59 14.64 3.39
N GLU A 137 -11.24 13.53 3.02
CA GLU A 137 -12.54 13.51 2.33
C GLU A 137 -13.29 12.20 2.62
#